data_AF-A0A1U8PJJ0-F1
#
_entry.id   AF-A0A1U8PJJ0-F1
#
_cell.length_a   1.000
_cell.length_b   1.000
_cell.length_c   1.000
_cell.angle_alpha   90.00
_cell.angle_beta   90.00
_cell.angle_gamma   90.00
#
_symmetry.space_group_name_H-M   'P 1'
#
loop_
_entity.id
_entity.type
_entity.pdbx_description
1 polymer ?
#
loop_
_entity_poly.entity_id
_entity_poly.type
_entity_poly.pdbx_seq_one_letter_code
_entity_poly.pdbx_strand_id
1 'polypeptide(L)'
;MGLSSSPFFFIDSLHIQARGCIPCSLQPRPVVCSSCNSKGHVECQWCRGTGFFILGDNMLCQVPSRNTTCVICAGKGSTCCSDCKGTGFRAKWLGEPPLSK
;
A
#
# COMPACT_ATOMS: atom_id res chain seq x y z
N MET A 1 -56.10 -22.79 -21.32
CA MET A 1 -54.81 -23.35 -21.78
C MET A 1 -53.87 -22.20 -22.04
N GLY A 2 -52.81 -22.08 -21.22
CA GLY A 2 -51.62 -21.25 -21.42
C GLY A 2 -51.84 -19.72 -21.35
N LEU A 3 -50.92 -18.91 -20.85
CA LEU A 3 -49.67 -19.09 -20.11
C LEU A 3 -49.41 -17.70 -19.50
N SER A 4 -48.93 -17.68 -18.27
CA SER A 4 -48.47 -16.48 -17.55
C SER A 4 -47.47 -15.67 -18.37
N SER A 5 -47.53 -14.33 -18.32
CA SER A 5 -46.34 -13.51 -18.49
C SER A 5 -46.55 -12.14 -17.83
N SER A 6 -46.10 -12.04 -16.60
CA SER A 6 -45.91 -10.79 -15.87
C SER A 6 -45.02 -9.84 -16.68
N PRO A 7 -45.33 -8.54 -16.79
CA PRO A 7 -44.33 -7.58 -17.22
C PRO A 7 -43.36 -7.35 -16.07
N PHE A 8 -42.26 -8.10 -16.17
CA PHE A 8 -40.89 -7.69 -15.84
C PHE A 8 -40.73 -6.40 -15.04
N PHE A 9 -40.15 -6.56 -13.85
CA PHE A 9 -39.31 -5.60 -13.17
C PHE A 9 -38.45 -4.81 -14.17
N PHE A 10 -38.77 -3.53 -14.38
CA PHE A 10 -37.81 -2.59 -14.93
C PHE A 10 -36.92 -2.12 -13.77
N ILE A 11 -35.79 -2.79 -13.62
CA ILE A 11 -34.68 -2.38 -12.77
C ILE A 11 -33.74 -1.57 -13.65
N ASP A 12 -34.04 -0.30 -13.92
CA ASP A 12 -33.08 0.58 -14.59
C ASP A 12 -33.30 2.05 -14.21
N SER A 13 -32.81 2.39 -13.04
CA SER A 13 -32.01 3.60 -12.90
C SER A 13 -31.26 3.48 -11.60
N LEU A 14 -30.00 3.10 -11.78
CA LEU A 14 -28.89 3.33 -10.89
C LEU A 14 -28.92 4.79 -10.41
N HIS A 15 -29.70 5.07 -9.37
CA HIS A 15 -29.59 6.28 -8.58
C HIS A 15 -28.31 6.13 -7.76
N ILE A 16 -27.15 6.23 -8.43
CA ILE A 16 -25.94 6.67 -7.76
C ILE A 16 -26.26 8.09 -7.35
N GLN A 17 -26.79 8.21 -6.14
CA GLN A 17 -26.88 9.44 -5.42
C GLN A 17 -25.43 9.86 -5.22
N ALA A 18 -24.91 10.64 -6.17
CA ALA A 18 -23.60 11.24 -6.11
C ALA A 18 -23.62 12.14 -4.88
N ARG A 19 -23.24 11.57 -3.73
CA ARG A 19 -22.85 12.34 -2.56
C ARG A 19 -21.70 13.20 -3.07
N GLY A 20 -22.00 14.46 -3.37
CA GLY A 20 -21.08 15.38 -4.02
C GLY A 20 -19.74 15.36 -3.28
N CYS A 21 -18.66 15.12 -4.03
CA CYS A 21 -17.33 15.29 -3.47
C CYS A 21 -17.15 16.78 -3.13
N ILE A 22 -16.58 17.07 -1.96
CA ILE A 22 -16.24 18.46 -1.62
C ILE A 22 -15.23 19.02 -2.64
N PRO A 23 -15.32 20.32 -2.99
CA PRO A 23 -14.37 20.99 -3.88
C PRO A 23 -12.91 20.75 -3.47
N CYS A 24 -11.99 20.63 -4.43
CA CYS A 24 -10.56 20.38 -4.17
C CYS A 24 -9.91 21.38 -3.20
N SER A 25 -10.44 22.60 -3.11
CA SER A 25 -10.00 23.63 -2.16
C SER A 25 -10.37 23.32 -0.70
N LEU A 26 -11.44 22.54 -0.48
CA LEU A 26 -11.93 22.15 0.84
C LEU A 26 -11.51 20.73 1.23
N GLN A 27 -10.87 19.99 0.32
CA GLN A 27 -10.32 18.68 0.63
C GLN A 27 -9.24 18.81 1.71
N PRO A 28 -9.31 18.02 2.80
CA PRO A 28 -8.29 18.04 3.84
C PRO A 28 -6.93 17.66 3.24
N ARG A 29 -5.93 18.50 3.49
CA ARG A 29 -4.56 18.23 3.03
C ARG A 29 -4.02 16.99 3.75
N PRO A 30 -3.39 16.07 3.01
CA PRO A 30 -2.81 14.88 3.62
C PRO A 30 -1.59 15.28 4.47
N VAL A 31 -1.34 14.53 5.53
CA VAL A 31 -0.22 14.76 6.46
C VAL A 31 0.97 13.93 6.03
N VAL A 32 2.19 14.46 6.21
CA VAL A 32 3.41 13.73 5.91
C VAL A 32 3.49 12.48 6.79
N CYS A 33 3.84 11.33 6.19
CA CYS A 33 4.10 10.12 6.95
C CYS A 33 5.44 10.25 7.68
N SER A 34 5.40 10.33 9.01
CA SER A 34 6.58 10.41 9.87
C SER A 34 7.43 9.13 9.79
N SER A 35 6.78 7.95 9.73
CA SER A 35 7.46 6.64 9.75
C SER A 35 8.39 6.38 8.56
N CYS A 36 8.16 7.05 7.42
CA CYS A 36 9.04 6.96 6.24
C CYS A 36 9.54 8.33 5.76
N ASN A 37 9.28 9.39 6.52
CA ASN A 37 9.59 10.77 6.17
C ASN A 37 9.18 11.13 4.72
N SER A 38 7.91 10.88 4.37
CA SER A 38 7.34 11.06 3.01
C SER A 38 7.90 10.20 1.86
N LYS A 39 8.85 9.28 2.10
CA LYS A 39 9.43 8.46 1.03
C LYS A 39 8.49 7.37 0.49
N GLY A 40 7.48 6.99 1.26
CA GLY A 40 6.56 5.89 0.93
C GLY A 40 7.13 4.48 1.18
N HIS A 41 8.44 4.36 1.39
CA HIS A 41 9.12 3.11 1.67
C HIS A 41 10.08 3.28 2.85
N VAL A 42 10.41 2.17 3.49
CA VAL A 42 11.43 2.08 4.53
C VAL A 42 12.51 1.09 4.11
N GLU A 43 13.71 1.25 4.67
CA GLU A 43 14.81 0.34 4.41
C GLU A 43 14.46 -1.08 4.89
N CYS A 44 14.71 -2.08 4.04
CA CYS A 44 14.49 -3.47 4.41
C CYS A 44 15.47 -3.85 5.52
N GLN A 45 14.95 -4.08 6.73
CA GLN A 45 15.76 -4.39 7.91
C GLN A 45 16.54 -5.71 7.79
N TRP A 46 16.10 -6.61 6.91
CA TRP A 46 16.72 -7.92 6.71
C TRP A 46 17.99 -7.87 5.87
N CYS A 47 18.03 -7.01 4.85
CA CYS A 47 19.20 -6.84 4.00
C CYS A 47 19.91 -5.49 4.20
N ARG A 48 19.44 -4.66 5.15
CA ARG A 48 19.99 -3.33 5.45
C ARG A 48 20.17 -2.47 4.20
N GLY A 49 19.15 -2.46 3.33
CA GLY A 49 19.19 -1.69 2.09
C GLY A 49 19.95 -2.34 0.93
N THR A 50 20.73 -3.40 1.14
CA THR A 50 21.58 -3.97 0.08
C THR A 50 20.81 -4.73 -0.98
N GLY A 51 19.64 -5.28 -0.64
CA GLY A 51 18.88 -6.16 -1.53
C GLY A 51 19.47 -7.57 -1.66
N PHE A 52 20.53 -7.91 -0.93
CA PHE A 52 21.10 -9.25 -0.93
C PHE A 52 20.66 -10.06 0.31
N PHE A 53 20.55 -11.38 0.17
CA PHE A 53 20.25 -12.26 1.29
C PHE A 53 21.49 -12.44 2.17
N ILE A 54 21.42 -11.99 3.43
CA ILE A 54 22.51 -12.08 4.41
C ILE A 54 22.14 -13.14 5.46
N LEU A 55 23.04 -14.09 5.70
CA LEU A 55 22.93 -15.13 6.72
C LEU A 55 24.03 -14.88 7.77
N GLY A 56 23.64 -14.42 8.97
CA GLY A 56 24.59 -13.97 10.00
C GLY A 56 25.26 -12.65 9.61
N ASP A 57 26.56 -12.52 9.84
CA ASP A 57 27.35 -11.31 9.52
C ASP A 57 28.07 -11.38 8.18
N ASN A 58 27.99 -12.53 7.48
CA ASN A 58 28.68 -12.75 6.22
C ASN A 58 27.71 -12.52 5.06
N MET A 59 28.04 -11.56 4.19
CA MET A 59 27.44 -11.50 2.87
C MET A 59 27.87 -12.75 2.11
N LEU A 60 26.91 -13.59 1.68
CA LEU A 60 27.16 -14.76 0.85
C LEU A 60 27.56 -14.31 -0.58
N CYS A 61 28.69 -13.62 -0.71
CA CYS A 61 29.22 -13.13 -1.97
C CYS A 61 29.96 -14.20 -2.78
N GLN A 62 30.14 -15.42 -2.23
CA GLN A 62 31.08 -16.40 -2.79
C GLN A 62 30.45 -17.69 -3.34
N VAL A 63 29.13 -17.76 -3.51
CA VAL A 63 28.53 -18.89 -4.23
C VAL A 63 27.79 -18.35 -5.46
N PRO A 64 28.19 -18.70 -6.70
CA PRO A 64 27.46 -18.34 -7.92
C PRO A 64 26.18 -19.17 -8.07
N SER A 65 25.56 -19.55 -6.95
CA SER A 65 24.29 -20.23 -6.91
C SER A 65 23.21 -19.18 -7.17
N ARG A 66 22.40 -19.47 -8.17
CA ARG A 66 21.39 -18.59 -8.73
C ARG A 66 20.55 -17.95 -7.60
N ASN A 67 20.37 -16.62 -7.67
CA ASN A 67 19.48 -15.81 -6.85
C ASN A 67 19.96 -15.48 -5.41
N THR A 68 20.95 -14.58 -5.29
CA THR A 68 21.39 -13.97 -4.01
C THR A 68 20.47 -12.84 -3.54
N THR A 69 19.29 -12.68 -4.13
CA THR A 69 18.36 -11.59 -3.82
C THR A 69 17.72 -11.78 -2.45
N CYS A 70 17.58 -10.69 -1.71
CA CYS A 70 16.85 -10.70 -0.44
C CYS A 70 15.39 -11.08 -0.72
N VAL A 71 14.99 -12.26 -0.24
CA VAL A 71 13.65 -12.82 -0.45
C VAL A 71 12.53 -11.98 0.18
N ILE A 72 12.86 -11.17 1.19
CA ILE A 72 11.89 -10.34 1.91
C ILE A 72 11.49 -9.11 1.10
N CYS A 73 12.47 -8.44 0.46
CA CYS A 73 12.21 -7.26 -0.37
C CYS A 73 12.32 -7.55 -1.87
N ALA A 74 12.41 -8.82 -2.26
CA ALA A 74 12.67 -9.26 -3.64
C ALA A 74 13.83 -8.50 -4.30
N GLY A 75 14.93 -8.31 -3.57
CA GLY A 75 16.12 -7.61 -4.08
C GLY A 75 16.06 -6.07 -4.10
N LYS A 76 14.94 -5.44 -3.73
CA LYS A 76 14.78 -3.97 -3.81
C LYS A 76 15.53 -3.17 -2.75
N GLY A 77 16.00 -3.80 -1.67
CA GLY A 77 16.59 -3.11 -0.51
C GLY A 77 15.59 -2.33 0.35
N SER A 78 14.33 -2.22 -0.06
CA SER A 78 13.30 -1.46 0.65
C SER A 78 11.96 -2.18 0.64
N THR A 79 11.11 -1.84 1.59
CA THR A 79 9.73 -2.33 1.69
C THR A 79 8.76 -1.15 1.74
N CYS A 80 7.54 -1.34 1.24
CA CYS A 80 6.51 -0.31 1.33
C CYS A 80 6.24 0.03 2.80
N CYS A 81 6.14 1.32 3.11
CA CYS A 81 5.81 1.76 4.46
C CYS A 81 4.41 1.26 4.84
N SER A 82 4.30 0.60 5.99
CA SER A 82 3.05 0.03 6.51
C SER A 82 1.98 1.09 6.78
N ASP A 83 2.40 2.30 7.14
CA ASP A 83 1.50 3.31 7.70
C ASP A 83 0.88 4.21 6.64
N CYS A 84 1.62 4.47 5.55
CA CYS A 84 1.14 5.20 4.40
C CYS A 84 0.87 4.32 3.17
N LYS A 85 1.10 3.00 3.26
CA LYS A 85 0.89 2.04 2.17
C LYS A 85 1.56 2.43 0.85
N GLY A 86 2.75 3.04 0.92
CA GLY A 86 3.49 3.47 -0.27
C GLY A 86 3.30 4.92 -0.71
N THR A 87 2.31 5.66 -0.18
CA THR A 87 2.01 7.01 -0.69
C THR A 87 2.96 8.10 -0.18
N GLY A 88 3.63 7.88 0.95
CA GLY A 88 4.38 8.91 1.68
C GLY A 88 3.51 9.85 2.52
N PHE A 89 2.18 9.77 2.41
CA PHE A 89 1.25 10.65 3.12
C PHE A 89 0.09 9.89 3.74
N ARG A 90 -0.43 10.40 4.86
CA ARG A 90 -1.56 9.80 5.58
C ARG A 90 -2.74 10.77 5.55
N ALA A 91 -3.95 10.23 5.59
CA ALA A 91 -5.13 11.07 5.72
C ALA A 91 -5.13 11.76 7.09
N LYS A 92 -5.46 13.05 7.13
CA LYS A 92 -5.41 13.84 8.38
C LYS A 92 -6.30 13.28 9.49
N TRP A 93 -7.39 12.58 9.14
CA TRP A 93 -8.30 11.95 10.10
C TRP A 93 -7.80 10.60 10.64
N LEU A 94 -6.79 9.99 10.00
CA LEU A 94 -6.02 8.92 10.63
C LEU A 94 -5.05 9.63 11.57
N GLY A 95 -5.32 9.59 12.89
CA GLY A 95 -4.41 10.15 13.90
C GLY A 95 -2.96 9.65 13.75
N GLU A 96 -2.06 10.09 14.63
CA GLU A 96 -0.65 9.69 14.54
C GLU A 96 -0.50 8.16 14.44
N PRO A 97 0.45 7.65 13.63
CA PRO A 97 0.70 6.22 13.58
C PRO A 97 1.02 5.74 15.00
N PRO A 98 0.56 4.54 15.41
CA PRO A 98 1.00 3.98 16.67
C PRO A 98 2.54 3.91 16.65
N LEU A 99 3.18 4.51 17.65
CA LEU A 99 4.63 4.43 17.80
C LEU A 99 4.97 2.95 17.96
N SER A 100 5.61 2.37 16.94
CA SER A 100 6.10 0.99 16.98
C SER A 100 7.16 0.90 18.09
N LYS A 101 6.85 0.12 19.12
CA LYS A 101 7.72 -0.16 20.28
C LYS A 101 8.94 -0.98 19.90
#